data_AF-A0A117I9J5-F1
#
_entry.id   AF-A0A117I9J5-F1
#
_cell.length_a   1.000
_cell.length_b   1.000
_cell.length_c   1.000
_cell.angle_alpha   90.00
_cell.angle_beta   90.00
_cell.angle_gamma   90.00
#
_symmetry.space_group_name_H-M   'P 1'
#
loop_
_entity.id
_entity.type
_entity.pdbx_description
1 polymer ?
#
loop_
_entity_poly.entity_id
_entity_poly.type
_entity_poly.pdbx_seq_one_letter_code
_entity_poly.pdbx_strand_id
1 'polypeptide(L)' 'MFICEFQRISNREYFGKAEFPDRPAAEKYAIAELTKLGEDPENIRAAVAVAGYGCADTSAFGYGVRIFESD' A
#
# COMPACT_ATOMS: atom_id res chain seq x y z
N MET A 1 -0.62 -6.45 15.22
CA MET A 1 -1.69 -6.02 14.28
C MET A 1 -1.02 -5.39 13.08
N PHE A 2 -1.61 -5.38 11.87
CA PHE A 2 -0.98 -4.76 10.69
C PHE A 2 -1.72 -3.50 10.27
N ILE A 3 -0.97 -2.43 10.02
CA ILE A 3 -1.49 -1.19 9.46
C ILE A 3 -1.16 -1.17 7.97
N CYS A 4 -2.17 -0.89 7.14
CA CYS A 4 -2.01 -0.57 5.72
C CYS A 4 -2.29 0.92 5.52
N GLU A 5 -1.36 1.65 4.92
CA GLU A 5 -1.50 3.07 4.61
C GLU A 5 -1.20 3.35 3.16
N PHE A 6 -1.89 4.34 2.60
CA PHE A 6 -1.71 4.76 1.21
C PHE A 6 -1.19 6.18 1.11
N GLN A 7 -0.33 6.40 0.12
CA GLN A 7 0.30 7.67 -0.16
C GLN A 7 0.14 8.03 -1.64
N ARG A 8 -0.12 9.30 -1.93
CA ARG A 8 0.05 9.88 -3.27
C ARG A 8 1.52 10.28 -3.43
N ILE A 9 2.22 9.71 -4.40
CA ILE A 9 3.66 9.93 -4.54
C ILE A 9 3.98 11.36 -4.98
N SER A 10 3.13 11.93 -5.85
CA SER A 10 3.32 13.27 -6.43
C SER A 10 3.38 14.40 -5.40
N ASN A 11 2.66 14.29 -4.28
CA ASN A 11 2.58 15.32 -3.25
C ASN A 11 2.89 14.79 -1.83
N ARG A 12 3.27 13.52 -1.71
CA ARG A 12 3.54 12.81 -0.45
C ARG A 12 2.36 12.76 0.52
N GLU A 13 1.15 13.03 0.06
CA GLU A 13 -0.06 13.06 0.89
C GLU A 13 -0.48 11.64 1.29
N TYR A 14 -0.66 11.42 2.60
CA TYR A 14 -1.32 10.22 3.11
C TYR A 14 -2.83 10.43 3.07
N PHE A 15 -3.56 9.47 2.52
CA PHE A 15 -5.01 9.63 2.29
C PHE A 15 -5.86 8.43 2.73
N GLY A 16 -5.25 7.36 3.23
CA GLY A 16 -5.97 6.21 3.73
C GLY A 16 -5.15 5.40 4.72
N LYS A 17 -5.82 4.89 5.75
CA LYS A 17 -5.27 4.00 6.78
C LYS A 17 -6.31 2.94 7.12
N ALA A 18 -5.90 1.68 7.22
CA ALA A 18 -6.74 0.58 7.69
C ALA A 18 -5.92 -0.41 8.53
N GLU A 19 -6.59 -1.08 9.45
CA GLU A 19 -5.99 -2.05 10.39
C GLU A 19 -6.49 -3.46 10.11
N PHE A 20 -5.58 -4.42 10.19
CA PHE A 20 -5.80 -5.82 9.84
C PHE A 20 -5.20 -6.77 10.88
N PRO A 21 -5.81 -7.95 11.09
CA PRO A 21 -5.32 -8.91 12.06
C PRO A 21 -3.95 -9.50 11.67
N ASP A 22 -3.69 -9.61 10.37
CA ASP A 22 -2.48 -10.20 9.81
C ASP A 22 -2.05 -9.51 8.51
N ARG A 23 -0.80 -9.80 8.10
CA ARG A 23 -0.20 -9.25 6.89
C ARG A 23 -0.95 -9.68 5.60
N PRO A 24 -1.32 -10.96 5.40
CA PRO A 24 -2.08 -11.36 4.21
C PRO A 24 -3.40 -10.59 4.01
N ALA A 25 -4.13 -10.28 5.09
CA ALA A 25 -5.34 -9.47 5.02
C ALA A 25 -5.03 -8.03 4.59
N ALA A 26 -3.97 -7.43 5.12
CA ALA A 26 -3.50 -6.10 4.72
C ALA A 26 -3.06 -6.07 3.25
N GLU A 27 -2.31 -7.07 2.79
CA GLU A 27 -1.87 -7.18 1.39
C GLU A 27 -3.05 -7.33 0.43
N LYS A 28 -4.01 -8.20 0.75
CA LYS A 28 -5.23 -8.36 -0.06
C LYS A 28 -6.01 -7.04 -0.19
N TYR A 29 -6.11 -6.29 0.90
CA TYR A 29 -6.74 -4.98 0.89
C TYR A 29 -5.95 -3.96 0.06
N ALA A 30 -4.63 -3.89 0.25
CA ALA A 30 -3.74 -3.01 -0.51
C ALA A 30 -3.89 -3.22 -2.03
N ILE A 31 -3.85 -4.47 -2.48
CA ILE A 31 -4.02 -4.82 -3.89
C ILE A 31 -5.38 -4.31 -4.42
N ALA A 32 -6.45 -4.53 -3.65
CA ALA A 32 -7.79 -4.12 -4.05
C ALA A 32 -7.92 -2.60 -4.17
N GLU A 33 -7.39 -1.83 -3.21
CA GLU A 33 -7.44 -0.37 -3.25
C GLU A 33 -6.58 0.22 -4.36
N LEU A 34 -5.34 -0.24 -4.53
CA LEU A 34 -4.47 0.24 -5.62
C LEU A 34 -5.04 -0.08 -7.00
N THR A 35 -5.72 -1.24 -7.14
CA THR A 35 -6.44 -1.58 -8.37
C THR A 35 -7.58 -0.60 -8.64
N LYS A 36 -8.36 -0.22 -7.63
CA LYS A 36 -9.44 0.79 -7.77
C LYS A 36 -8.90 2.16 -8.17
N LEU A 37 -7.68 2.49 -7.74
CA LEU A 37 -6.99 3.73 -8.08
C LEU A 37 -6.39 3.72 -9.50
N GLY A 38 -6.42 2.57 -10.19
CA GLY A 38 -5.98 2.43 -11.57
C GLY A 38 -4.49 2.16 -11.74
N GLU A 39 -3.79 1.70 -10.70
CA GLU A 39 -2.38 1.32 -10.79
C GLU A 39 -2.18 0.03 -11.58
N ASP A 40 -0.98 -0.12 -12.15
CA ASP A 40 -0.62 -1.30 -12.94
C ASP A 40 -0.56 -2.58 -12.07
N PRO A 41 -1.23 -3.68 -12.45
CA PRO A 41 -1.27 -4.90 -11.63
C PRO A 41 0.09 -5.54 -11.32
N GLU A 42 1.08 -5.44 -12.21
CA GLU A 42 2.41 -5.99 -11.96
C GLU A 42 3.15 -5.14 -10.93
N ASN A 43 3.07 -3.82 -11.07
CA ASN A 43 3.65 -2.88 -10.11
C ASN A 43 2.97 -2.95 -8.74
N ILE A 44 1.65 -3.13 -8.69
CA ILE A 44 0.91 -3.33 -7.43
C ILE A 44 1.48 -4.53 -6.67
N ARG A 45 1.62 -5.69 -7.35
CA ARG A 45 2.13 -6.91 -6.71
C ARG A 45 3.55 -6.72 -6.22
N ALA A 46 4.41 -6.09 -7.03
CA ALA A 46 5.78 -5.80 -6.65
C ALA A 46 5.85 -4.89 -5.42
N ALA A 47 5.10 -3.78 -5.42
CA ALA A 47 5.06 -2.83 -4.31
C ALA A 47 4.54 -3.47 -3.02
N VAL A 48 3.41 -4.21 -3.09
CA VAL A 48 2.82 -4.87 -1.93
C VAL A 48 3.75 -5.94 -1.33
N ALA A 49 4.47 -6.69 -2.18
CA ALA A 49 5.40 -7.73 -1.72
C ALA A 49 6.58 -7.15 -0.92
N VAL A 50 7.04 -5.95 -1.27
CA VAL A 50 8.16 -5.27 -0.59
C VAL A 50 7.71 -4.21 0.44
N ALA A 51 6.40 -4.00 0.59
CA ALA A 51 5.85 -3.04 1.53
C ALA A 51 6.25 -3.37 2.98
N GLY A 52 6.59 -2.31 3.71
CA GLY A 52 7.06 -2.39 5.09
C GLY A 52 6.77 -1.09 5.83
N TYR A 53 7.67 -0.70 6.74
CA TYR A 53 7.67 0.63 7.34
C TYR A 53 7.90 1.76 6.31
N GLY A 54 8.64 1.47 5.23
CA GLY A 54 8.82 2.37 4.11
C GLY A 54 7.66 2.28 3.11
N CYS A 55 7.38 3.38 2.42
CA CYS A 55 6.44 3.38 1.29
C CYS A 55 7.03 2.62 0.11
N ALA A 56 6.26 1.68 -0.41
CA ALA A 56 6.55 1.01 -1.67
C ALA A 56 5.69 1.63 -2.76
N ASP A 57 6.34 2.24 -3.75
CA ASP A 57 5.70 2.99 -4.82
C ASP A 57 5.29 2.02 -5.94
N THR A 58 4.09 2.17 -6.49
CA THR A 58 3.67 1.44 -7.70
C THR A 58 4.15 2.15 -8.97
N SER A 59 4.39 3.46 -8.91
CA SER A 59 5.01 4.23 -10.00
C SER A 59 5.56 5.56 -9.49
N ALA A 60 6.37 6.24 -10.31
CA ALA A 60 7.02 7.50 -9.93
C ALA A 60 6.06 8.67 -9.64
N PHE A 61 4.82 8.62 -10.14
CA PHE A 61 3.81 9.68 -9.97
C PHE A 61 2.45 9.17 -9.51
N GLY A 62 2.33 7.87 -9.24
CA GLY A 62 1.09 7.22 -8.86
C GLY A 62 0.90 7.17 -7.35
N TYR A 63 0.51 6.00 -6.88
CA TYR A 63 0.27 5.73 -5.48
C TYR A 63 1.38 4.84 -4.87
N GLY A 64 1.42 4.79 -3.55
CA GLY A 64 2.29 3.90 -2.80
C GLY A 64 1.59 3.35 -1.58
N VAL A 65 2.16 2.28 -1.03
CA VAL A 65 1.60 1.57 0.10
C VAL A 65 2.65 1.29 1.17
N ARG A 66 2.24 1.38 2.44
CA ARG A 66 2.99 0.90 3.60
C ARG A 66 2.20 -0.19 4.29
N ILE A 67 2.88 -1.26 4.67
CA ILE A 67 2.29 -2.37 5.43
C ILE A 67 3.26 -2.70 6.56
N PHE A 68 2.90 -2.37 7.80
CA PHE A 68 3.79 -2.53 8.94
C PHE A 68 3.04 -3.04 10.17
N GLU A 69 3.77 -3.70 11.05
CA GLU A 69 3.23 -4.18 12.31
C GLU A 69 3.09 -3.00 13.29
N SER A 70 1.94 -2.93 13.94
CA SER A 70 1.68 -2.07 15.09
C SER A 70 1.60 -2.94 16.33
N ASP A 71 2.36 -2.52 17.34
CA ASP A 71 2.25 -2.99 18.73
C ASP A 71 0.85 -2.71 19.29
#